data_AF-A0A2D4GDI9-F1
#
_entry.id   AF-A0A2D4GDI9-F1
#
_cell.length_a   1.000
_cell.length_b   1.000
_cell.length_c   1.000
_cell.angle_alpha   90.00
_cell.angle_beta   90.00
_cell.angle_gamma   90.00
#
_symmetry.space_group_name_H-M   'P 1'
#
loop_
_entity.id
_entity.type
_entity.pdbx_description
1 polymer ?
#
loop_
_entity_poly.entity_id
_entity_poly.type
_entity_poly.pdbx_seq_one_letter_code
_entity_poly.pdbx_strand_id
1 'polypeptide(L)'
;MKEFSLASFLNDGVFFRTFLLECSVREVRVAVATILEKTLDSALFHQEKLKILHQLIEVLLSLLDKDVPENCKNCAQYFFLFNNFVQKQGIRACDLLLRHSALSHMINFLLGPNRQNNQNRRWSSAQAREFGFLHNTVALLVLNSDVSPQRNVAPGLFALHSPLSITTSGPLLALHEEVEALIFLSEGKPYLMEVMHALRELTGSLSILI
;
A
#
# COMPACT_ATOMS: atom_id res chain seq x y z
N MET A 1 -16.80 13.48 32.13
CA MET A 1 -15.95 13.43 30.92
C MET A 1 -16.11 12.02 30.37
N LYS A 2 -16.94 11.82 29.34
CA LYS A 2 -17.19 10.46 28.79
C LYS A 2 -15.91 9.99 28.10
N GLU A 3 -15.46 8.76 28.40
CA GLU A 3 -14.41 8.11 27.63
C GLU A 3 -14.87 8.04 26.16
N PHE A 4 -14.21 8.83 25.31
CA PHE A 4 -14.29 8.71 23.87
C PHE A 4 -13.53 7.43 23.51
N SER A 5 -14.27 6.33 23.31
CA SER A 5 -13.67 5.04 22.95
C SER A 5 -13.13 5.10 21.52
N LEU A 6 -11.88 4.68 21.33
CA LEU A 6 -11.26 4.51 20.01
C LEU A 6 -12.16 3.69 19.05
N ALA A 7 -12.96 2.77 19.58
CA ALA A 7 -13.90 1.96 18.81
C ALA A 7 -14.99 2.79 18.11
N SER A 8 -15.45 3.91 18.69
CA SER A 8 -16.45 4.77 18.02
C SER A 8 -15.85 5.54 16.84
N PHE A 9 -14.55 5.82 16.84
CA PHE A 9 -13.87 6.44 15.71
C PHE A 9 -13.62 5.48 14.55
N LEU A 10 -13.49 4.18 14.84
CA LEU A 10 -13.18 3.16 13.85
C LEU A 10 -14.40 2.70 13.04
N ASN A 11 -15.61 2.74 13.60
CA ASN A 11 -16.76 2.07 13.01
C ASN A 11 -17.14 2.53 11.58
N ASP A 12 -16.94 3.81 11.24
CA ASP A 12 -17.43 4.34 9.96
C ASP A 12 -16.32 4.98 9.09
N GLY A 13 -15.06 4.96 9.53
CA GLY A 13 -13.94 5.58 8.79
C GLY A 13 -14.01 7.10 8.60
N VAL A 14 -15.12 7.75 9.00
CA VAL A 14 -15.42 9.18 8.81
C VAL A 14 -14.28 10.06 9.35
N PHE A 15 -13.73 9.73 10.52
CA PHE A 15 -12.60 10.48 11.07
C PHE A 15 -11.40 10.50 10.12
N PHE A 16 -11.01 9.33 9.60
CA PHE A 16 -9.87 9.22 8.69
C PHE A 16 -10.15 9.91 7.36
N ARG A 17 -11.33 9.72 6.79
CA ARG A 17 -11.78 10.42 5.59
C ARG A 17 -11.69 11.95 5.78
N THR A 18 -12.26 12.47 6.85
CA THR A 18 -12.28 13.91 7.11
C THR A 18 -10.89 14.49 7.33
N PHE A 19 -10.04 13.85 8.12
CA PHE A 19 -8.74 14.42 8.48
C PHE A 19 -7.59 14.05 7.53
N LEU A 20 -7.62 12.91 6.87
CA LEU A 20 -6.58 12.50 5.91
C LEU A 20 -6.90 12.89 4.46
N LEU A 21 -8.18 13.05 4.09
CA LEU A 21 -8.58 13.24 2.69
C LEU A 21 -9.29 14.58 2.45
N GLU A 22 -10.30 14.91 3.25
CA GLU A 22 -11.11 16.12 3.03
C GLU A 22 -10.45 17.40 3.58
N CYS A 23 -9.66 17.27 4.66
CA CYS A 23 -9.00 18.41 5.30
C CYS A 23 -8.06 19.12 4.32
N SER A 24 -8.27 20.41 4.09
CA SER A 24 -7.46 21.23 3.17
C SER A 24 -6.07 21.54 3.71
N VAL A 25 -5.89 21.55 5.04
CA VAL A 25 -4.63 21.90 5.71
C VAL A 25 -3.67 20.70 5.67
N ARG A 26 -2.57 20.83 4.93
CA ARG A 26 -1.60 19.74 4.73
C ARG A 26 -0.98 19.27 6.04
N GLU A 27 -0.68 20.19 6.94
CA GLU A 27 -0.04 19.94 8.23
C GLU A 27 -0.91 19.06 9.12
N VAL A 28 -2.23 19.25 9.08
CA VAL A 28 -3.19 18.39 9.78
C VAL A 28 -3.17 16.98 9.20
N ARG A 29 -3.17 16.83 7.87
CA ARG A 29 -3.08 15.51 7.21
C ARG A 29 -1.78 14.79 7.59
N VAL A 30 -0.65 15.51 7.59
CA VAL A 30 0.66 14.97 7.99
C VAL A 30 0.65 14.53 9.46
N ALA A 31 0.12 15.37 10.36
CA ALA A 31 0.04 15.05 11.78
C ALA A 31 -0.80 13.79 12.03
N VAL A 32 -1.98 13.68 11.40
CA VAL A 32 -2.87 12.53 11.56
C VAL A 32 -2.25 11.26 10.95
N ALA A 33 -1.64 11.35 9.76
CA ALA A 33 -0.91 10.22 9.17
C ALA A 33 0.22 9.75 10.10
N THR A 34 0.98 10.68 10.69
CA THR A 34 2.08 10.36 11.62
C THR A 34 1.57 9.70 12.92
N ILE A 35 0.46 10.17 13.48
CA ILE A 35 -0.16 9.56 14.66
C ILE A 35 -0.61 8.14 14.34
N LEU A 36 -1.23 7.93 13.18
CA LEU A 36 -1.69 6.61 12.75
C LEU A 36 -0.52 5.67 12.49
N GLU A 37 0.55 6.13 11.84
CA GLU A 37 1.75 5.34 11.61
C GLU A 37 2.31 4.84 12.96
N LYS A 38 2.50 5.74 13.93
CA LYS A 38 3.00 5.37 15.27
C LYS A 38 2.04 4.42 16.01
N THR A 39 0.73 4.58 15.81
CA THR A 39 -0.27 3.72 16.42
C THR A 39 -0.21 2.31 15.84
N LEU A 40 -0.12 2.18 14.51
CA LEU A 40 0.03 0.89 13.81
C LEU A 40 1.35 0.21 14.18
N ASP A 41 2.44 0.97 14.18
CA ASP A 41 3.79 0.55 14.55
C ASP A 41 3.82 -0.03 15.97
N SER A 42 3.27 0.72 16.93
CA SER A 42 3.19 0.30 18.34
C SER A 42 2.27 -0.92 18.53
N ALA A 43 1.08 -0.91 17.94
CA ALA A 43 0.11 -2.00 18.10
C ALA A 43 0.65 -3.31 17.52
N LEU A 44 1.27 -3.24 16.33
CA LEU A 44 1.89 -4.40 15.72
C LEU A 44 3.08 -4.88 16.56
N PHE A 45 3.96 -3.97 17.00
CA PHE A 45 5.15 -4.29 17.78
C PHE A 45 4.81 -5.03 19.08
N HIS A 46 3.90 -4.48 19.88
CA HIS A 46 3.52 -5.02 21.19
C HIS A 46 2.50 -6.17 21.11
N GLN A 47 1.93 -6.44 19.93
CA GLN A 47 0.82 -7.38 19.74
C GLN A 47 -0.38 -7.12 20.67
N GLU A 48 -0.51 -5.88 21.15
CA GLU A 48 -1.62 -5.45 21.98
C GLU A 48 -2.81 -5.06 21.12
N LYS A 49 -4.02 -5.40 21.57
CA LYS A 49 -5.28 -4.99 20.91
C LYS A 49 -5.34 -5.37 19.42
N LEU A 50 -4.82 -6.56 19.05
CA LEU A 50 -4.80 -7.05 17.65
C LEU A 50 -6.16 -6.91 16.94
N LYS A 51 -7.28 -7.18 17.62
CA LYS A 51 -8.61 -6.99 17.03
C LYS A 51 -8.83 -5.55 16.52
N ILE A 52 -8.41 -4.56 17.30
CA ILE A 52 -8.54 -3.13 16.96
C ILE A 52 -7.59 -2.77 15.80
N LEU A 53 -6.38 -3.35 15.79
CA LEU A 53 -5.44 -3.17 14.69
C LEU A 53 -6.00 -3.71 13.38
N HIS A 54 -6.55 -4.93 13.38
CA HIS A 54 -7.18 -5.52 12.19
C HIS A 54 -8.35 -4.66 11.70
N GLN A 55 -9.25 -4.25 12.61
CA GLN A 55 -10.37 -3.36 12.27
C GLN A 55 -9.87 -2.02 11.69
N LEU A 56 -8.81 -1.43 12.23
CA LEU A 56 -8.24 -0.20 11.71
C LEU A 56 -7.68 -0.39 10.29
N ILE A 57 -7.02 -1.51 10.00
CA ILE A 57 -6.54 -1.82 8.65
C ILE A 57 -7.72 -1.97 7.68
N GLU A 58 -8.76 -2.72 8.04
CA GLU A 58 -9.98 -2.88 7.23
C GLU A 58 -10.61 -1.52 6.90
N VAL A 59 -10.74 -0.65 7.91
CA VAL A 59 -11.32 0.69 7.75
C VAL A 59 -10.43 1.59 6.90
N LEU A 60 -9.11 1.54 7.06
CA LEU A 60 -8.21 2.33 6.22
C LEU A 60 -8.24 1.85 4.76
N LEU A 61 -8.29 0.53 4.52
CA LEU A 61 -8.34 -0.04 3.17
C LEU A 61 -9.66 0.25 2.46
N SER A 62 -10.80 0.25 3.17
CA SER A 62 -12.10 0.55 2.56
C SER A 62 -12.20 1.98 2.01
N LEU A 63 -11.38 2.92 2.50
CA LEU A 63 -11.28 4.26 1.93
C LEU A 63 -10.81 4.26 0.46
N LEU A 64 -10.08 3.24 0.01
CA LEU A 64 -9.62 3.11 -1.39
C LEU A 64 -10.76 2.94 -2.38
N ASP A 65 -11.89 2.39 -1.95
CA ASP A 65 -12.99 2.03 -2.83
C ASP A 65 -13.74 3.27 -3.33
N LYS A 66 -13.85 4.28 -2.49
CA LYS A 66 -14.66 5.48 -2.77
C LYS A 66 -14.00 6.79 -2.34
N ASP A 67 -13.57 6.90 -1.09
CA ASP A 67 -13.18 8.18 -0.51
C ASP A 67 -11.87 8.73 -1.08
N VAL A 68 -10.88 7.87 -1.30
CA VAL A 68 -9.60 8.26 -1.92
C VAL A 68 -9.79 8.67 -3.39
N PRO A 69 -10.55 7.93 -4.22
CA PRO A 69 -10.92 8.37 -5.57
C PRO A 69 -11.59 9.75 -5.62
N GLU A 70 -12.49 10.05 -4.69
CA GLU A 70 -13.18 11.35 -4.62
C GLU A 70 -12.26 12.50 -4.17
N ASN A 71 -11.13 12.17 -3.51
CA ASN A 71 -10.24 13.13 -2.86
C ASN A 71 -8.76 13.01 -3.29
N CYS A 72 -8.47 12.56 -4.51
CA CYS A 72 -7.10 12.26 -4.96
C CYS A 72 -6.09 13.40 -4.76
N LYS A 73 -6.51 14.68 -4.85
CA LYS A 73 -5.61 15.83 -4.66
C LYS A 73 -4.96 15.92 -3.27
N ASN A 74 -5.51 15.20 -2.28
CA ASN A 74 -5.05 15.24 -0.88
C ASN A 74 -4.52 13.89 -0.39
N CYS A 75 -4.53 12.84 -1.23
CA CYS A 75 -4.31 11.46 -0.81
C CYS A 75 -2.84 11.09 -0.49
N ALA A 76 -1.88 11.96 -0.81
CA ALA A 76 -0.46 11.65 -0.63
C ALA A 76 -0.10 11.17 0.79
N GLN A 77 -0.67 11.79 1.84
CA GLN A 77 -0.36 11.40 3.23
C GLN A 77 -1.03 10.08 3.64
N TYR A 78 -2.17 9.75 3.02
CA TYR A 78 -2.81 8.45 3.19
C TYR A 78 -1.95 7.35 2.57
N PHE A 79 -1.39 7.55 1.37
CA PHE A 79 -0.47 6.57 0.78
C PHE A 79 0.88 6.50 1.49
N PHE A 80 1.38 7.64 1.97
CA PHE A 80 2.62 7.69 2.75
C PHE A 80 2.53 6.88 4.06
N LEU A 81 1.36 6.87 4.72
CA LEU A 81 1.10 6.05 5.91
C LEU A 81 1.40 4.56 5.65
N PHE A 82 0.81 3.97 4.60
CA PHE A 82 1.05 2.55 4.28
C PHE A 82 2.49 2.30 3.88
N ASN A 83 3.06 3.19 3.06
CA ASN A 83 4.44 3.08 2.63
C ASN A 83 5.41 3.02 3.82
N ASN A 84 5.30 3.96 4.75
CA ASN A 84 6.16 4.00 5.93
C ASN A 84 5.93 2.79 6.84
N PHE A 85 4.68 2.40 7.04
CA PHE A 85 4.35 1.24 7.85
C PHE A 85 5.03 -0.02 7.32
N VAL A 86 4.97 -0.25 6.01
CA VAL A 86 5.64 -1.39 5.36
C VAL A 86 7.17 -1.24 5.39
N GLN A 87 7.72 -0.06 5.10
CA GLN A 87 9.17 0.16 5.16
C GLN A 87 9.75 -0.10 6.55
N LYS A 88 9.01 0.27 7.61
CA LYS A 88 9.49 0.21 8.99
C LYS A 88 9.30 -1.17 9.62
N GLN A 89 8.16 -1.82 9.37
CA GLN A 89 7.81 -3.12 9.96
C GLN A 89 8.11 -4.32 9.04
N GLY A 90 8.43 -4.05 7.78
CA GLY A 90 8.81 -5.04 6.78
C GLY A 90 7.77 -6.14 6.62
N ILE A 91 8.25 -7.38 6.73
CA ILE A 91 7.51 -8.62 6.58
C ILE A 91 6.25 -8.68 7.46
N ARG A 92 6.29 -8.13 8.69
CA ARG A 92 5.14 -8.16 9.61
C ARG A 92 3.98 -7.27 9.13
N ALA A 93 4.30 -6.09 8.59
CA ALA A 93 3.30 -5.21 8.01
C ALA A 93 2.79 -5.77 6.68
N CYS A 94 3.68 -6.36 5.86
CA CYS A 94 3.27 -7.01 4.61
C CYS A 94 2.27 -8.14 4.86
N ASP A 95 2.56 -9.03 5.81
CA ASP A 95 1.69 -10.14 6.21
C ASP A 95 0.33 -9.65 6.70
N LEU A 96 0.31 -8.63 7.57
CA LEU A 96 -0.94 -8.03 8.03
C LEU A 96 -1.77 -7.44 6.88
N LEU A 97 -1.13 -6.71 5.96
CA LEU A 97 -1.82 -6.07 4.83
C LEU A 97 -2.37 -7.10 3.83
N LEU A 98 -1.60 -8.13 3.50
CA LEU A 98 -2.03 -9.19 2.56
C LEU A 98 -3.20 -10.00 3.12
N ARG A 99 -3.22 -10.28 4.44
CA ARG A 99 -4.38 -10.93 5.10
C ARG A 99 -5.68 -10.13 4.99
N HIS A 100 -5.59 -8.83 4.73
CA HIS A 100 -6.73 -7.92 4.56
C HIS A 100 -6.95 -7.52 3.09
N SER A 101 -6.41 -8.32 2.16
CA SER A 101 -6.52 -8.10 0.71
C SER A 101 -6.07 -6.70 0.27
N ALA A 102 -5.07 -6.13 0.94
CA ALA A 102 -4.61 -4.77 0.64
C ALA A 102 -4.17 -4.63 -0.82
N LEU A 103 -3.54 -5.68 -1.39
CA LEU A 103 -3.08 -5.64 -2.76
C LEU A 103 -4.25 -5.50 -3.74
N SER A 104 -5.32 -6.27 -3.57
CA SER A 104 -6.55 -6.11 -4.36
C SER A 104 -7.13 -4.71 -4.27
N HIS A 105 -7.27 -4.13 -3.07
CA HIS A 105 -7.77 -2.76 -2.92
C HIS A 105 -6.88 -1.74 -3.66
N MET A 106 -5.56 -1.85 -3.52
CA MET A 106 -4.59 -0.95 -4.17
C MET A 106 -4.62 -1.08 -5.70
N ILE A 107 -4.69 -2.31 -6.22
CA ILE A 107 -4.75 -2.58 -7.66
C ILE A 107 -6.10 -2.13 -8.24
N ASN A 108 -7.21 -2.36 -7.53
CA ASN A 108 -8.53 -1.89 -7.94
C ASN A 108 -8.60 -0.35 -7.92
N PHE A 109 -7.95 0.33 -6.97
CA PHE A 109 -7.80 1.78 -6.98
C PHE A 109 -6.97 2.29 -8.17
N LEU A 110 -5.90 1.60 -8.56
CA LEU A 110 -5.08 2.04 -9.68
C LEU A 110 -5.80 1.82 -11.02
N LEU A 111 -6.35 0.62 -11.23
CA LEU A 111 -6.83 0.17 -12.54
C LEU A 111 -8.32 0.39 -12.79
N GLY A 112 -9.12 0.28 -11.73
CA GLY A 112 -10.57 0.43 -11.78
C GLY A 112 -11.30 -0.84 -12.17
N PRO A 113 -12.64 -0.79 -12.19
CA PRO A 113 -13.48 -1.98 -12.42
C PRO A 113 -13.25 -2.60 -13.81
N ASN A 114 -12.88 -1.79 -14.80
CA ASN A 114 -12.57 -2.24 -16.16
C ASN A 114 -11.06 -2.22 -16.41
N ARG A 115 -10.35 -3.19 -15.82
CA ARG A 115 -8.89 -3.44 -15.92
C ARG A 115 -8.32 -3.56 -17.36
N GLN A 116 -9.11 -3.30 -18.40
CA GLN A 116 -8.80 -3.54 -19.80
C GLN A 116 -8.88 -2.30 -20.72
N ASN A 117 -9.30 -1.13 -20.23
CA ASN A 117 -9.60 -0.02 -21.14
C ASN A 117 -8.38 0.88 -21.43
N ASN A 118 -7.50 0.40 -22.31
CA ASN A 118 -6.25 1.06 -22.73
C ASN A 118 -6.41 2.38 -23.50
N GLN A 119 -7.63 2.86 -23.77
CA GLN A 119 -7.82 4.08 -24.57
C GLN A 119 -7.95 5.36 -23.72
N ASN A 120 -8.43 5.27 -22.47
CA ASN A 120 -8.55 6.42 -21.59
C ASN A 120 -7.82 6.15 -20.27
N ARG A 121 -6.82 6.98 -19.96
CA ARG A 121 -6.17 6.95 -18.64
C ARG A 121 -7.23 7.23 -17.58
N ARG A 122 -7.37 6.32 -16.60
CA ARG A 122 -8.27 6.52 -15.46
C ARG A 122 -7.93 7.81 -14.71
N TRP A 123 -6.64 8.06 -14.54
CA TRP A 123 -6.10 9.16 -13.77
C TRP A 123 -5.43 10.18 -14.68
N SER A 124 -5.69 11.46 -14.43
CA SER A 124 -4.92 12.54 -15.04
C SER A 124 -3.47 12.50 -14.56
N SER A 125 -2.55 13.08 -15.34
CA SER A 125 -1.13 13.21 -14.96
C SER A 125 -0.95 13.87 -13.58
N ALA A 126 -1.76 14.89 -13.27
CA ALA A 126 -1.71 15.56 -11.96
C ALA A 126 -2.12 14.62 -10.81
N GLN A 127 -3.14 13.78 -11.00
CA GLN A 127 -3.53 12.80 -9.99
C GLN A 127 -2.49 11.68 -9.85
N ALA A 128 -1.97 11.16 -10.96
CA ALA A 128 -1.00 10.06 -10.96
C ALA A 128 0.28 10.40 -10.17
N ARG A 129 0.68 11.68 -10.13
CA ARG A 129 1.83 12.15 -9.34
C ARG A 129 1.66 11.96 -7.83
N GLU A 130 0.43 11.93 -7.34
CA GLU A 130 0.14 11.75 -5.92
C GLU A 130 0.27 10.28 -5.47
N PHE A 131 0.41 9.33 -6.41
CA PHE A 131 0.32 7.88 -6.14
C PHE A 131 1.69 7.20 -5.97
N GLY A 132 2.79 7.95 -5.93
CA GLY A 132 4.14 7.38 -5.81
C GLY A 132 4.29 6.42 -4.63
N PHE A 133 3.80 6.81 -3.45
CA PHE A 133 3.84 5.96 -2.26
C PHE A 133 2.95 4.71 -2.36
N LEU A 134 1.88 4.77 -3.14
CA LEU A 134 1.03 3.60 -3.40
C LEU A 134 1.78 2.56 -4.24
N HIS A 135 2.41 3.00 -5.34
CA HIS A 135 3.24 2.11 -6.15
C HIS A 135 4.40 1.51 -5.35
N ASN A 136 5.03 2.33 -4.50
CA ASN A 136 6.10 1.84 -3.64
C ASN A 136 5.63 0.80 -2.62
N THR A 137 4.45 1.02 -2.04
CA THR A 137 3.83 0.04 -1.12
C THR A 137 3.58 -1.29 -1.84
N VAL A 138 3.00 -1.26 -3.05
CA VAL A 138 2.80 -2.47 -3.85
C VAL A 138 4.12 -3.19 -4.15
N ALA A 139 5.16 -2.45 -4.55
CA ALA A 139 6.47 -3.02 -4.80
C ALA A 139 7.05 -3.69 -3.55
N LEU A 140 6.93 -3.06 -2.38
CA LEU A 140 7.39 -3.62 -1.11
C LEU A 140 6.64 -4.90 -0.72
N LEU A 141 5.33 -4.99 -0.97
CA LEU A 141 4.55 -6.22 -0.74
C LEU A 141 5.09 -7.38 -1.58
N VAL A 142 5.39 -7.12 -2.87
CA VAL A 142 5.99 -8.11 -3.77
C VAL A 142 7.40 -8.49 -3.32
N LEU A 143 8.24 -7.52 -2.97
CA LEU A 143 9.65 -7.76 -2.60
C LEU A 143 9.81 -8.51 -1.28
N ASN A 144 8.82 -8.46 -0.39
CA ASN A 144 8.82 -9.25 0.85
C ASN A 144 8.20 -10.66 0.67
N SER A 145 7.84 -11.05 -0.56
CA SER A 145 7.26 -12.37 -0.88
C SER A 145 8.30 -13.33 -1.47
N ASP A 146 8.29 -14.59 -1.03
CA ASP A 146 9.13 -15.65 -1.54
C ASP A 146 8.59 -16.17 -2.87
N VAL A 147 9.17 -15.69 -3.97
CA VAL A 147 8.84 -16.14 -5.32
C VAL A 147 9.62 -17.38 -5.76
N SER A 148 10.45 -17.97 -4.89
CA SER A 148 11.25 -19.16 -5.20
C SER A 148 10.44 -20.34 -5.74
N PRO A 149 9.21 -20.62 -5.27
CA PRO A 149 8.37 -21.69 -5.82
C PRO A 149 8.01 -21.53 -7.31
N GLN A 150 8.03 -20.31 -7.83
CA GLN A 150 7.70 -19.99 -9.23
C GLN A 150 8.93 -20.02 -10.15
N ARG A 151 10.12 -20.35 -9.62
CA ARG A 151 11.35 -20.44 -10.40
C ARG A 151 11.30 -21.66 -11.32
N ASN A 152 11.30 -21.40 -12.62
CA ASN A 152 11.36 -22.42 -13.67
C ASN A 152 12.76 -22.63 -14.26
N VAL A 153 13.75 -21.85 -13.81
CA VAL A 153 15.16 -21.95 -14.20
C VAL A 153 16.04 -22.01 -12.96
N ALA A 154 17.11 -22.79 -13.00
CA ALA A 154 18.08 -22.85 -11.91
C ALA A 154 18.69 -21.46 -11.65
N PRO A 155 18.99 -21.10 -10.38
CA PRO A 155 19.70 -19.87 -10.07
C PRO A 155 21.00 -19.82 -10.88
N GLY A 156 21.15 -18.82 -11.74
CA GLY A 156 22.35 -18.65 -12.55
C GLY A 156 23.58 -18.32 -11.70
N LEU A 157 24.72 -18.12 -12.36
CA LEU A 157 25.99 -17.75 -11.70
C LEU A 157 25.97 -16.38 -11.00
N PHE A 158 24.97 -15.55 -11.29
CA PHE A 158 24.82 -14.23 -10.68
C PHE A 158 24.10 -14.37 -9.34
N ALA A 159 24.80 -14.05 -8.26
CA ALA A 159 24.19 -13.89 -6.95
C ALA A 159 23.13 -12.79 -7.02
N LEU A 160 21.92 -13.10 -6.55
CA LEU A 160 20.84 -12.14 -6.45
C LEU A 160 21.29 -11.03 -5.50
N HIS A 161 21.48 -9.81 -6.01
CA HIS A 161 21.80 -8.68 -5.16
C HIS A 161 20.59 -8.43 -4.25
N SER A 162 20.81 -8.52 -2.93
CA SER A 162 19.80 -8.06 -1.97
C SER A 162 19.53 -6.58 -2.27
N PRO A 163 18.28 -6.16 -2.49
CA PRO A 163 17.97 -4.77 -2.79
C PRO A 163 18.57 -3.87 -1.70
N LEU A 164 19.33 -2.84 -2.10
CA LEU A 164 20.04 -1.92 -1.19
C LEU A 164 19.11 -1.25 -0.15
N SER A 165 17.81 -1.20 -0.45
CA SER A 165 16.79 -0.56 0.37
C SER A 165 16.09 -1.52 1.37
N ILE A 166 16.37 -2.83 1.31
CA ILE A 166 15.68 -3.82 2.13
C ILE A 166 16.68 -4.42 3.12
N THR A 167 16.71 -3.89 4.34
CA THR A 167 17.36 -4.52 5.48
C THR A 167 16.49 -5.64 6.05
N THR A 168 16.07 -6.61 5.24
CA THR A 168 15.34 -7.78 5.76
C THR A 168 16.35 -8.75 6.34
N SER A 169 16.49 -8.73 7.66
CA SER A 169 17.27 -9.72 8.42
C SER A 169 16.52 -11.04 8.68
N GLY A 170 15.38 -11.26 8.03
CA GLY A 170 14.48 -12.41 8.26
C GLY A 170 13.99 -13.11 7.00
N PRO A 171 13.37 -14.31 7.12
CA PRO A 171 12.86 -15.08 5.99
C PRO A 171 11.66 -14.38 5.34
N LEU A 172 11.62 -14.37 4.00
CA LEU A 172 10.52 -13.82 3.19
C LEU A 172 9.17 -14.50 3.52
N LEU A 173 8.06 -13.83 3.21
CA LEU A 173 6.73 -14.41 3.35
C LEU A 173 6.51 -15.53 2.33
N ALA A 174 5.73 -16.55 2.69
CA ALA A 174 5.22 -17.47 1.70
C ALA A 174 4.45 -16.71 0.62
N LEU A 175 4.55 -17.17 -0.64
CA LEU A 175 3.91 -16.51 -1.77
C LEU A 175 2.39 -16.42 -1.56
N HIS A 176 1.88 -15.20 -1.42
CA HIS A 176 0.45 -14.93 -1.28
C HIS A 176 -0.25 -14.96 -2.65
N GLU A 177 -1.49 -15.44 -2.70
CA GLU A 177 -2.26 -15.59 -3.95
C GLU A 177 -2.40 -14.27 -4.73
N GLU A 178 -2.60 -13.14 -4.03
CA GLU A 178 -2.70 -11.83 -4.69
C GLU A 178 -1.36 -11.42 -5.35
N VAL A 179 -0.23 -11.75 -4.72
CA VAL A 179 1.11 -11.46 -5.26
C VAL A 179 1.39 -12.38 -6.44
N GLU A 180 1.03 -13.65 -6.34
CA GLU A 180 1.12 -14.61 -7.43
C GLU A 180 0.30 -14.14 -8.65
N ALA A 181 -0.95 -13.74 -8.43
CA ALA A 181 -1.83 -13.24 -9.47
C ALA A 181 -1.30 -11.97 -10.14
N LEU A 182 -0.70 -11.07 -9.37
CA LEU A 182 -0.14 -9.82 -9.88
C LEU A 182 1.12 -10.03 -10.72
N ILE A 183 1.98 -10.99 -10.37
CA ILE A 183 3.30 -11.12 -11.00
C ILE A 183 3.36 -12.23 -12.05
N PHE A 184 2.70 -13.36 -11.80
CA PHE A 184 2.85 -14.57 -12.62
C PHE A 184 1.63 -14.87 -13.50
N LEU A 185 0.45 -14.33 -13.17
CA LEU A 185 -0.76 -14.53 -13.96
C LEU A 185 -1.03 -13.37 -14.92
N SER A 186 -1.90 -13.61 -15.90
CA SER A 186 -2.26 -12.58 -16.90
C SER A 186 -2.97 -11.36 -16.31
N GLU A 187 -3.51 -11.47 -15.10
CA GLU A 187 -4.19 -10.39 -14.38
C GLU A 187 -3.27 -9.22 -14.03
N GLY A 188 -1.96 -9.47 -13.93
CA GLY A 188 -0.96 -8.45 -13.64
C GLY A 188 -0.61 -7.49 -14.77
N LYS A 189 -0.90 -7.87 -16.03
CA LYS A 189 -0.49 -7.10 -17.22
C LYS A 189 -0.94 -5.63 -17.20
N PRO A 190 -2.18 -5.29 -16.82
CA PRO A 190 -2.61 -3.89 -16.77
C PRO A 190 -1.88 -3.09 -15.69
N TYR A 191 -1.50 -3.71 -14.57
CA TYR A 191 -0.70 -3.04 -13.53
C TYR A 191 0.70 -2.70 -14.02
N LEU A 192 1.35 -3.58 -14.78
CA LEU A 192 2.64 -3.29 -15.40
C LEU A 192 2.57 -2.06 -16.32
N MET A 193 1.52 -1.97 -17.13
CA MET A 193 1.29 -0.78 -17.97
C MET A 193 1.07 0.48 -17.14
N GLU A 194 0.31 0.39 -16.05
CA GLU A 194 0.12 1.51 -15.12
C GLU A 194 1.44 1.95 -14.48
N VAL A 195 2.30 1.02 -14.05
CA VAL A 195 3.64 1.34 -13.52
C VAL A 195 4.49 2.06 -14.57
N MET A 196 4.46 1.61 -15.83
CA MET A 196 5.16 2.30 -16.92
C MET A 196 4.65 3.73 -17.14
N HIS A 197 3.35 3.97 -16.95
CA HIS A 197 2.77 5.32 -17.01
C HIS A 197 3.15 6.16 -15.78
N ALA A 198 3.10 5.59 -14.58
CA ALA A 198 3.47 6.28 -13.34
C ALA A 198 4.94 6.71 -13.35
N LEU A 199 5.86 5.86 -13.82
CA LEU A 199 7.28 6.16 -13.97
C LEU A 199 7.56 7.39 -14.86
N ARG A 200 6.65 7.72 -15.79
CA ARG A 200 6.78 8.93 -16.63
C ARG A 200 6.33 10.20 -15.92
N GLU A 201 5.50 10.08 -14.89
CA GLU A 201 4.87 11.22 -14.21
C GLU A 201 5.54 11.56 -12.89
N LEU A 202 6.10 10.56 -12.20
CA LEU A 202 6.71 10.72 -10.89
C LEU A 202 8.07 11.44 -11.00
N THR A 203 8.22 12.52 -10.25
CA THR A 203 9.46 13.30 -10.17
C THR A 203 10.34 12.72 -9.06
N GLY A 204 11.08 11.66 -9.39
CA GLY A 204 11.97 10.97 -8.45
C GLY A 204 12.23 9.53 -8.88
N SER A 205 13.35 8.96 -8.42
CA SER A 205 13.61 7.54 -8.64
C SER A 205 12.65 6.73 -7.77
N LEU A 206 11.87 5.85 -8.39
CA LEU A 206 11.29 4.71 -7.68
C LEU A 206 12.42 3.70 -7.43
N SER A 207 13.37 4.04 -6.55
CA SER A 207 14.58 3.25 -6.29
C SER A 207 14.31 1.86 -5.66
N ILE A 208 13.04 1.51 -5.46
CA ILE A 208 12.58 0.18 -5.06
C ILE A 208 12.04 -0.61 -6.28
N LEU A 209 11.62 0.06 -7.36
CA LEU A 209 11.19 -0.53 -8.63
C LEU A 209 12.31 -0.62 -9.67
N ILE A 210 13.48 -0.01 -9.40
CA ILE A 210 14.71 -0.02 -10.21
C ILE A 210 15.81 -0.67 -9.38
#